data_AF-A0A4T0VGG3-F1
#
_entry.id   AF-A0A4T0VGG3-F1
#
_cell.length_a   1.000
_cell.length_b   1.000
_cell.length_c   1.000
_cell.angle_alpha   90.00
_cell.angle_beta   90.00
_cell.angle_gamma   90.00
#
_symmetry.space_group_name_H-M   'P 1'
#
loop_
_entity.id
_entity.type
_entity.pdbx_description
1 polymer ?
#
loop_
_entity_poly.entity_id
_entity_poly.type
_entity_poly.pdbx_seq_one_letter_code
_entity_poly.pdbx_strand_id
1 'polypeptide(L)'
;MSFHASAEDIRVDDGHILRARLFNGEGEAVDAELNLNDVLGNSNGSFEWGGGGFADSAEDIHFELEGDDNVPILRARLFNVEGEAIDADVNLSERIGNNDGNFTFNCCYKEPLAKYSSLEQTTEDLDFDAEFHLDGFSREKRQDCDCDKRTRQHLRIAWIQGVLLVVLAGYTLFLWFQLRHERNIHLGADPSGFVPREVGQPLHWAKYNEESDPHHFNSSVFDTLENIHAAARVIKTMHASNVRTNGRRATYMDLNDEVQPLPVYVTEKGTEMYTIRAFHQMHCIYVLLEDIGYKTHNKTSKWEQGHVIHCLNVLRATVECLADAAPISYVHGRRVGHATDGQQMQCRNFSALVDWVNDPVRVSRWNITELDDKPDLFDEIVD
;
A
#
# COMPACT_ATOMS: atom_id res chain seq x y z
N MET A 1 -46.90 1.02 -24.22
CA MET A 1 -47.42 2.40 -24.41
C MET A 1 -47.40 3.06 -23.05
N SER A 2 -47.01 4.34 -22.94
CA SER A 2 -47.08 5.05 -21.66
C SER A 2 -48.53 5.15 -21.20
N PHE A 3 -48.78 4.97 -19.90
CA PHE A 3 -50.16 4.88 -19.40
C PHE A 3 -50.97 6.16 -19.65
N HIS A 4 -50.35 7.34 -19.47
CA HIS A 4 -51.02 8.65 -19.54
C HIS A 4 -51.68 8.98 -20.88
N ALA A 5 -51.18 8.42 -22.00
CA ALA A 5 -51.76 8.62 -23.32
C ALA A 5 -53.11 7.89 -23.50
N SER A 6 -53.43 6.97 -22.60
CA SER A 6 -54.63 6.11 -22.64
C SER A 6 -55.33 6.05 -21.27
N ALA A 7 -55.23 7.13 -20.49
CA ALA A 7 -55.73 7.20 -19.14
C ALA A 7 -56.46 8.53 -18.87
N GLU A 8 -57.43 8.50 -17.96
CA GLU A 8 -58.12 9.67 -17.44
C GLU A 8 -57.99 9.73 -15.92
N ASP A 9 -58.21 10.93 -15.34
CA ASP A 9 -58.28 11.14 -13.89
C ASP A 9 -57.01 10.67 -13.14
N ILE A 10 -55.85 10.98 -13.72
CA ILE A 10 -54.53 10.60 -13.20
C ILE A 10 -54.20 11.46 -11.98
N ARG A 11 -53.93 10.81 -10.84
CA ARG A 11 -53.52 11.48 -9.60
C ARG A 11 -52.64 10.58 -8.74
N VAL A 12 -51.93 11.20 -7.80
CA VAL A 12 -51.19 10.49 -6.76
C VAL A 12 -51.80 10.83 -5.41
N ASP A 13 -52.39 9.83 -4.77
CA ASP A 13 -52.96 9.92 -3.44
C ASP A 13 -51.93 9.44 -2.40
N ASP A 14 -52.04 9.94 -1.16
CA ASP A 14 -51.16 9.61 -0.03
C ASP A 14 -49.64 9.75 -0.32
N GLY A 15 -49.27 10.51 -1.35
CA GLY A 15 -47.90 10.76 -1.79
C GLY A 15 -47.23 9.61 -2.54
N HIS A 16 -47.84 8.44 -2.63
CA HIS A 16 -47.21 7.26 -3.25
C HIS A 16 -48.18 6.30 -3.93
N ILE A 17 -49.48 6.57 -3.95
CA ILE A 17 -50.48 5.71 -4.59
C ILE A 17 -50.94 6.36 -5.90
N LEU A 18 -50.45 5.86 -7.03
CA LEU A 18 -50.89 6.30 -8.36
C LEU A 18 -52.25 5.71 -8.68
N ARG A 19 -53.23 6.56 -8.98
CA ARG A 19 -54.57 6.17 -9.43
C ARG A 19 -54.87 6.78 -10.78
N ALA A 20 -55.51 6.00 -11.65
CA ALA A 20 -56.05 6.48 -12.92
C ALA A 20 -57.15 5.55 -13.42
N ARG A 21 -57.98 6.06 -14.31
CA ARG A 21 -58.89 5.25 -15.14
C ARG A 21 -58.17 4.88 -16.44
N LEU A 22 -57.85 3.60 -16.60
CA LEU A 22 -57.09 3.07 -17.74
C LEU A 22 -58.04 2.43 -18.76
N PHE A 23 -57.92 2.80 -20.04
CA PHE A 23 -58.73 2.17 -21.08
C PHE A 23 -58.21 0.78 -21.47
N ASN A 24 -59.09 -0.21 -21.56
CA ASN A 24 -58.78 -1.56 -22.04
C ASN A 24 -58.89 -1.67 -23.58
N GLY A 25 -58.60 -2.85 -24.15
CA GLY A 25 -58.65 -3.10 -25.59
C GLY A 25 -60.06 -3.01 -26.21
N GLU A 26 -61.10 -3.01 -25.38
CA GLU A 26 -62.51 -2.86 -25.78
C GLU A 26 -62.99 -1.40 -25.67
N GLY A 27 -62.15 -0.49 -25.16
CA GLY A 27 -62.46 0.93 -24.98
C GLY A 27 -63.20 1.25 -23.67
N GLU A 28 -63.29 0.31 -22.74
CA GLU A 28 -63.86 0.53 -21.41
C GLU A 28 -62.80 1.09 -20.45
N ALA A 29 -63.21 2.05 -19.60
CA ALA A 29 -62.34 2.64 -18.58
C ALA A 29 -62.38 1.82 -17.29
N VAL A 30 -61.23 1.32 -16.85
CA VAL A 30 -61.07 0.50 -15.64
C VAL A 30 -60.33 1.30 -14.57
N ASP A 31 -60.85 1.33 -13.34
CA ASP A 31 -60.16 1.95 -12.21
C ASP A 31 -58.93 1.11 -11.82
N ALA A 32 -57.74 1.71 -11.89
CA ALA A 32 -56.49 1.07 -11.57
C ALA A 32 -55.71 1.84 -10.51
N GLU A 33 -54.96 1.10 -9.69
CA GLU A 33 -54.10 1.63 -8.63
C GLU A 33 -52.71 0.97 -8.73
N LEU A 34 -51.67 1.75 -8.53
CA LEU A 34 -50.30 1.28 -8.39
C LEU A 34 -49.62 1.97 -7.21
N ASN A 35 -49.09 1.18 -6.29
CA ASN A 35 -48.21 1.69 -5.25
C ASN A 35 -46.83 2.01 -5.85
N LEU A 36 -46.47 3.28 -5.88
CA LEU A 36 -45.20 3.76 -6.42
C LEU A 36 -44.01 3.28 -5.58
N ASN A 37 -44.20 3.01 -4.28
CA ASN A 37 -43.14 2.42 -3.45
C ASN A 37 -42.77 1.00 -3.89
N ASP A 38 -43.58 0.33 -4.72
CA ASP A 38 -43.24 -1.00 -5.23
C ASP A 38 -42.30 -0.94 -6.47
N VAL A 39 -42.15 0.24 -7.08
CA VAL A 39 -41.42 0.42 -8.35
C VAL A 39 -40.42 1.59 -8.34
N LEU A 40 -40.47 2.46 -7.33
CA LEU A 40 -39.58 3.61 -7.16
C LEU A 40 -38.88 3.55 -5.79
N GLY A 41 -37.56 3.69 -5.82
CA GLY A 41 -36.71 3.87 -4.65
C GLY A 41 -36.01 5.24 -4.64
N ASN A 42 -35.31 5.52 -3.55
CA ASN A 42 -34.40 6.65 -3.41
C ASN A 42 -32.95 6.14 -3.40
N SER A 43 -32.18 6.50 -4.42
CA SER A 43 -30.74 6.23 -4.52
C SER A 43 -29.95 7.52 -4.30
N ASN A 44 -29.56 7.77 -3.05
CA ASN A 44 -28.70 8.90 -2.64
C ASN A 44 -29.22 10.29 -3.09
N GLY A 45 -30.52 10.54 -2.90
CA GLY A 45 -31.16 11.81 -3.27
C GLY A 45 -31.68 11.87 -4.71
N SER A 46 -31.92 10.72 -5.35
CA SER A 46 -32.43 10.64 -6.72
C SER A 46 -33.39 9.45 -6.87
N PHE A 47 -34.43 9.61 -7.70
CA PHE A 47 -35.38 8.52 -7.99
C PHE A 47 -34.70 7.36 -8.72
N GLU A 48 -34.97 6.13 -8.27
CA GLU A 48 -34.46 4.90 -8.89
C GLU A 48 -35.62 3.97 -9.28
N TRP A 49 -35.74 3.70 -10.58
CA TRP A 49 -36.70 2.72 -11.10
C TRP A 49 -36.28 1.27 -10.76
N GLY A 50 -37.21 0.50 -10.21
CA GLY A 50 -36.99 -0.89 -9.78
C GLY A 50 -36.42 -1.01 -8.36
N GLY A 51 -36.17 0.13 -7.69
CA GLY A 51 -36.03 0.19 -6.24
C GLY A 51 -37.38 0.07 -5.55
N GLY A 52 -37.43 0.43 -4.26
CA GLY A 52 -38.69 0.50 -3.52
C GLY A 52 -38.62 1.42 -2.31
N GLY A 53 -39.79 1.84 -1.83
CA GLY A 53 -39.94 2.64 -0.61
C GLY A 53 -39.39 4.07 -0.69
N PHE A 54 -39.41 4.72 -1.87
CA PHE A 54 -38.88 6.09 -1.97
C PHE A 54 -39.53 7.05 -0.96
N ALA A 55 -40.84 6.92 -0.71
CA ALA A 55 -41.59 7.82 0.15
C ALA A 55 -41.17 7.75 1.63
N ASP A 56 -40.53 6.64 2.06
CA ASP A 56 -40.03 6.49 3.43
C ASP A 56 -38.86 7.44 3.75
N SER A 57 -38.22 7.97 2.70
CA SER A 57 -37.06 8.86 2.77
C SER A 57 -37.22 10.12 1.90
N ALA A 58 -38.46 10.58 1.76
CA ALA A 58 -38.84 11.74 0.96
C ALA A 58 -39.69 12.75 1.77
N GLU A 59 -39.59 14.02 1.41
CA GLU A 59 -40.49 15.10 1.85
C GLU A 59 -41.03 15.90 0.65
N ASP A 60 -42.10 16.67 0.86
CA ASP A 60 -42.74 17.55 -0.15
C ASP A 60 -43.06 16.86 -1.50
N ILE A 61 -43.61 15.64 -1.43
CA ILE A 61 -44.00 14.87 -2.62
C ILE A 61 -45.19 15.54 -3.31
N HIS A 62 -45.02 15.89 -4.59
CA HIS A 62 -46.04 16.51 -5.42
C HIS A 62 -46.07 15.90 -6.83
N PHE A 63 -47.26 15.89 -7.42
CA PHE A 63 -47.51 15.31 -8.73
C PHE A 63 -48.23 16.32 -9.62
N GLU A 64 -47.71 16.53 -10.83
CA GLU A 64 -48.29 17.45 -11.80
C GLU A 64 -48.22 16.85 -13.22
N LEU A 65 -49.21 17.20 -14.06
CA LEU A 65 -49.17 16.95 -15.50
C LEU A 65 -48.61 18.20 -16.18
N GLU A 66 -47.44 18.09 -16.80
CA GLU A 66 -46.71 19.25 -17.34
C GLU A 66 -46.59 19.20 -18.88
N GLY A 67 -46.62 20.39 -19.49
CA GLY A 67 -46.44 20.57 -20.95
C GLY A 67 -47.68 20.23 -21.79
N ASP A 68 -47.57 20.47 -23.10
CA ASP A 68 -48.67 20.25 -24.06
C ASP A 68 -49.08 18.76 -24.18
N ASP A 69 -48.15 17.85 -23.86
CA ASP A 69 -48.35 16.40 -23.89
C ASP A 69 -48.87 15.84 -22.54
N ASN A 70 -49.15 16.69 -21.54
CA ASN A 70 -49.60 16.31 -20.19
C ASN A 70 -48.74 15.20 -19.55
N VAL A 71 -47.42 15.41 -19.53
CA VAL A 71 -46.46 14.41 -19.04
C VAL A 71 -46.59 14.28 -17.51
N PRO A 72 -46.76 13.06 -16.96
CA PRO A 72 -46.95 12.85 -15.53
C PRO A 72 -45.62 12.91 -14.76
N ILE A 73 -45.31 14.06 -14.17
CA ILE A 73 -44.10 14.29 -13.39
C ILE A 73 -44.39 14.18 -11.90
N LEU A 74 -43.62 13.32 -11.22
CA LEU A 74 -43.59 13.24 -9.77
C LEU A 74 -42.32 13.94 -9.26
N ARG A 75 -42.46 14.81 -8.27
CA ARG A 75 -41.36 15.54 -7.66
C ARG A 75 -41.37 15.37 -6.14
N ALA A 76 -40.20 15.30 -5.54
CA ALA A 76 -40.03 15.20 -4.09
C ALA A 76 -38.64 15.67 -3.68
N ARG A 77 -38.44 15.97 -2.39
CA ARG A 77 -37.09 16.14 -1.83
C ARG A 77 -36.67 14.82 -1.20
N LEU A 78 -35.63 14.20 -1.76
CA LEU A 78 -35.15 12.87 -1.37
C LEU A 78 -33.90 13.00 -0.50
N PHE A 79 -33.88 12.31 0.66
CA PHE A 79 -32.72 12.36 1.55
C PHE A 79 -31.56 11.52 0.99
N ASN A 80 -30.37 12.12 0.94
CA ASN A 80 -29.13 11.40 0.61
C ASN A 80 -28.54 10.69 1.84
N VAL A 81 -27.42 9.96 1.67
CA VAL A 81 -26.79 9.22 2.79
C VAL A 81 -26.23 10.13 3.90
N GLU A 82 -26.05 11.42 3.63
CA GLU A 82 -25.59 12.44 4.57
C GLU A 82 -26.75 13.11 5.33
N GLY A 83 -28.00 12.76 4.99
CA GLY A 83 -29.21 13.33 5.59
C GLY A 83 -29.63 14.68 5.00
N GLU A 84 -29.07 15.08 3.85
CA GLU A 84 -29.46 16.28 3.10
C GLU A 84 -30.62 15.96 2.15
N ALA A 85 -31.65 16.81 2.15
CA ALA A 85 -32.80 16.69 1.25
C ALA A 85 -32.50 17.33 -0.11
N ILE A 86 -32.48 16.51 -1.16
CA ILE A 86 -32.17 16.90 -2.55
C ILE A 86 -33.45 16.93 -3.39
N ASP A 87 -33.70 18.03 -4.09
CA ASP A 87 -34.85 18.14 -4.99
C ASP A 87 -34.67 17.20 -6.19
N ALA A 88 -35.66 16.33 -6.43
CA ALA A 88 -35.64 15.35 -7.51
C ALA A 88 -37.01 15.27 -8.21
N ASP A 89 -36.98 14.95 -9.50
CA ASP A 89 -38.14 14.73 -10.33
C ASP A 89 -38.02 13.43 -11.14
N VAL A 90 -39.16 12.78 -11.42
CA VAL A 90 -39.22 11.58 -12.25
C VAL A 90 -40.47 11.61 -13.12
N ASN A 91 -40.30 11.30 -14.39
CA ASN A 91 -41.39 11.14 -15.33
C ASN A 91 -41.96 9.72 -15.25
N LEU A 92 -43.16 9.57 -14.70
CA LEU A 92 -43.80 8.26 -14.50
C LEU A 92 -44.07 7.53 -15.81
N SER A 93 -44.22 8.27 -16.92
CA SER A 93 -44.47 7.69 -18.24
C SER A 93 -43.28 6.97 -18.85
N GLU A 94 -42.08 7.14 -18.28
CA GLU A 94 -40.87 6.47 -18.77
C GLU A 94 -40.98 4.95 -18.67
N ARG A 95 -41.63 4.44 -17.62
CA ARG A 95 -41.64 3.00 -17.31
C ARG A 95 -42.98 2.44 -16.89
N ILE A 96 -43.96 3.29 -16.59
CA ILE A 96 -45.32 2.84 -16.28
C ILE A 96 -46.13 2.86 -17.58
N GLY A 97 -46.74 1.72 -17.88
CA GLY A 97 -47.60 1.51 -19.02
C GLY A 97 -49.00 1.07 -18.61
N ASN A 98 -49.93 1.19 -19.55
CA ASN A 98 -51.25 0.57 -19.46
C ASN A 98 -51.22 -0.72 -20.29
N ASN A 99 -51.62 -1.84 -19.68
CA ASN A 99 -51.85 -3.10 -20.35
C ASN A 99 -53.27 -3.58 -20.03
N ASP A 100 -54.18 -3.33 -20.96
CA ASP A 100 -55.58 -3.78 -20.91
C ASP A 100 -56.34 -3.37 -19.64
N GLY A 101 -56.18 -2.12 -19.21
CA GLY A 101 -56.84 -1.59 -18.01
C GLY A 101 -56.05 -1.79 -16.72
N ASN A 102 -54.83 -2.33 -16.77
CA ASN A 102 -53.96 -2.50 -15.61
C ASN A 102 -52.62 -1.78 -15.76
N PHE A 103 -52.09 -1.23 -14.66
CA PHE A 103 -50.75 -0.64 -14.64
C PHE A 103 -49.70 -1.74 -14.83
N THR A 104 -48.69 -1.44 -15.65
CA THR A 104 -47.54 -2.31 -15.87
C THR A 104 -46.25 -1.53 -15.71
N PHE A 105 -45.24 -2.14 -15.08
CA PHE A 105 -43.93 -1.54 -14.91
C PHE A 105 -42.90 -2.29 -15.77
N ASN A 106 -42.28 -1.58 -16.71
CA ASN A 106 -41.26 -2.14 -17.59
C ASN A 106 -39.87 -2.03 -16.93
N CYS A 107 -39.50 -3.04 -16.14
CA CYS A 107 -38.09 -3.27 -15.81
C CYS A 107 -37.29 -3.54 -17.11
N CYS A 108 -36.12 -2.91 -17.25
CA CYS A 108 -35.31 -2.90 -18.48
C CYS A 108 -35.31 -4.22 -19.27
N TYR A 109 -35.61 -4.08 -20.57
CA TYR A 109 -35.62 -5.07 -21.64
C TYR A 109 -34.42 -6.05 -21.69
N LYS A 110 -34.72 -7.31 -22.00
CA LYS A 110 -34.04 -8.04 -23.08
C LYS A 110 -35.11 -8.64 -24.00
N GLU A 111 -35.17 -8.14 -25.22
CA GLU A 111 -36.11 -8.57 -26.27
C GLU A 111 -35.55 -9.78 -27.09
N PRO A 112 -36.31 -10.40 -28.02
CA PRO A 112 -37.24 -11.49 -27.74
C PRO A 112 -36.97 -12.75 -28.60
N LEU A 113 -37.59 -13.89 -28.26
CA LEU A 113 -37.82 -14.96 -29.24
C LEU A 113 -39.27 -15.44 -29.18
N ALA A 114 -40.05 -14.84 -30.08
CA ALA A 114 -40.98 -15.45 -31.03
C ALA A 114 -41.89 -16.62 -30.61
N LYS A 115 -43.19 -16.41 -30.89
CA LYS A 115 -44.21 -17.35 -31.38
C LYS A 115 -44.56 -18.56 -30.49
N TYR A 116 -45.81 -18.59 -30.04
CA TYR A 116 -46.89 -19.50 -30.48
C TYR A 116 -48.12 -19.08 -29.65
N SER A 117 -49.09 -18.36 -30.22
CA SER A 117 -50.18 -18.90 -31.04
C SER A 117 -50.89 -20.07 -30.36
N SER A 118 -52.09 -19.76 -29.85
CA SER A 118 -53.31 -20.55 -29.95
C SER A 118 -53.25 -22.01 -29.49
N LEU A 119 -54.08 -22.34 -28.50
CA LEU A 119 -55.20 -23.26 -28.74
C LEU A 119 -56.16 -23.24 -27.55
N GLU A 120 -57.34 -22.70 -27.83
CA GLU A 120 -58.60 -23.11 -27.20
C GLU A 120 -58.79 -24.62 -27.32
N GLN A 121 -59.46 -25.21 -26.32
CA GLN A 121 -60.57 -26.17 -26.45
C GLN A 121 -60.94 -26.60 -25.01
N THR A 122 -62.07 -26.16 -24.46
CA THR A 122 -63.42 -26.78 -24.57
C THR A 122 -63.35 -28.28 -24.22
N THR A 123 -64.06 -28.82 -23.23
CA THR A 123 -65.53 -28.88 -23.05
C THR A 123 -65.76 -29.60 -21.70
N GLU A 124 -66.64 -29.06 -20.86
CA GLU A 124 -67.99 -29.59 -20.55
C GLU A 124 -68.05 -30.70 -19.49
N ASP A 125 -68.88 -30.35 -18.49
CA ASP A 125 -69.85 -31.16 -17.75
C ASP A 125 -69.36 -32.27 -16.82
N LEU A 126 -69.69 -32.11 -15.53
CA LEU A 126 -70.68 -32.95 -14.86
C LEU A 126 -70.97 -32.42 -13.44
N ASP A 127 -72.21 -32.01 -13.21
CA ASP A 127 -72.83 -31.74 -11.90
C ASP A 127 -72.83 -33.00 -11.03
N PHE A 128 -72.42 -32.90 -9.76
CA PHE A 128 -73.03 -33.68 -8.68
C PHE A 128 -72.80 -33.05 -7.30
N ASP A 129 -73.86 -33.16 -6.51
CA ASP A 129 -74.14 -32.45 -5.26
C ASP A 129 -73.14 -32.63 -4.10
N ALA A 130 -73.30 -31.70 -3.16
CA ALA A 130 -72.51 -31.40 -1.99
C ALA A 130 -72.40 -32.49 -0.91
N GLU A 131 -71.49 -32.19 0.02
CA GLU A 131 -71.23 -32.76 1.35
C GLU A 131 -70.38 -34.03 1.41
N PHE A 132 -69.05 -33.82 1.50
CA PHE A 132 -68.19 -34.75 2.23
C PHE A 132 -67.16 -34.02 3.11
N HIS A 133 -67.26 -34.37 4.39
CA HIS A 133 -66.35 -34.25 5.52
C HIS A 133 -64.95 -33.63 5.36
N LEU A 134 -64.68 -32.75 6.33
CA LEU A 134 -63.37 -32.34 6.85
C LEU A 134 -62.40 -33.52 6.97
N ASP A 135 -61.39 -33.56 6.11
CA ASP A 135 -60.07 -34.09 6.47
C ASP A 135 -59.01 -33.60 5.47
N GLY A 136 -57.87 -33.11 6.00
CA GLY A 136 -56.66 -32.87 5.21
C GLY A 136 -56.24 -31.41 5.11
N PHE A 137 -55.55 -30.93 6.14
CA PHE A 137 -54.65 -29.78 6.05
C PHE A 137 -53.50 -30.14 5.08
N SER A 138 -53.72 -29.94 3.79
CA SER A 138 -52.71 -30.20 2.76
C SER A 138 -51.76 -29.02 2.69
N ARG A 139 -50.55 -29.28 3.19
CA ARG A 139 -49.33 -28.50 3.04
C ARG A 139 -49.13 -28.14 1.56
N GLU A 140 -49.46 -26.92 1.20
CA GLU A 140 -49.26 -26.37 -0.14
C GLU A 140 -47.77 -26.48 -0.50
N LYS A 141 -47.44 -27.36 -1.43
CA LYS A 141 -46.09 -27.51 -1.98
C LYS A 141 -45.75 -26.19 -2.67
N ARG A 142 -44.94 -25.36 -2.02
CA ARG A 142 -44.20 -24.26 -2.63
C ARG A 142 -43.40 -24.85 -3.80
N GLN A 143 -43.92 -24.68 -5.01
CA GLN A 143 -43.28 -25.13 -6.23
C GLN A 143 -42.03 -24.26 -6.43
N ASP A 144 -40.87 -24.85 -6.15
CA ASP A 144 -39.55 -24.24 -6.32
C ASP A 144 -39.34 -24.01 -7.83
N CYS A 145 -39.77 -22.85 -8.32
CA CYS A 145 -39.65 -22.46 -9.73
C CYS A 145 -38.17 -22.48 -10.13
N ASP A 146 -37.89 -22.98 -11.33
CA ASP A 146 -36.54 -23.12 -11.91
C ASP A 146 -35.72 -21.80 -11.91
N CYS A 147 -36.41 -20.65 -11.85
CA CYS A 147 -35.82 -19.34 -11.59
C CYS A 147 -35.05 -19.27 -10.26
N ASP A 148 -35.55 -19.83 -9.17
CA ASP A 148 -34.90 -19.73 -7.85
C ASP A 148 -33.58 -20.53 -7.80
N LYS A 149 -33.45 -21.58 -8.62
CA LYS A 149 -32.19 -22.35 -8.77
C LYS A 149 -31.17 -21.59 -9.61
N ARG A 150 -31.59 -20.95 -10.72
CA ARG A 150 -30.70 -20.10 -11.55
C ARG A 150 -30.23 -18.86 -10.80
N THR A 151 -31.11 -18.19 -10.05
CA THR A 151 -30.74 -17.02 -9.22
C THR A 151 -29.75 -17.42 -8.13
N ARG A 152 -29.98 -18.55 -7.43
CA ARG A 152 -28.99 -19.11 -6.49
C ARG A 152 -27.66 -19.45 -7.16
N GLN A 153 -27.66 -19.91 -8.41
CA GLN A 153 -26.43 -20.20 -9.16
C GLN A 153 -25.67 -18.91 -9.53
N HIS A 154 -26.35 -17.86 -10.00
CA HIS A 154 -25.74 -16.58 -10.32
C HIS A 154 -25.22 -15.85 -9.07
N LEU A 155 -25.96 -15.90 -7.95
CA LEU A 155 -25.50 -15.39 -6.67
C LEU A 155 -24.26 -16.14 -6.16
N ARG A 156 -24.20 -17.47 -6.34
CA ARG A 156 -22.99 -18.25 -6.01
C ARG A 156 -21.80 -17.86 -6.88
N ILE A 157 -21.99 -17.66 -8.18
CA ILE A 157 -20.92 -17.22 -9.09
C ILE A 157 -20.43 -15.82 -8.70
N ALA A 158 -21.34 -14.89 -8.45
CA ALA A 158 -21.00 -13.53 -8.01
C ALA A 158 -20.25 -13.54 -6.67
N TRP A 159 -20.67 -14.38 -5.72
CA TRP A 159 -19.99 -14.55 -4.43
C TRP A 159 -18.58 -15.13 -4.60
N ILE A 160 -18.42 -16.16 -5.44
CA ILE A 160 -17.10 -16.74 -5.76
C ILE A 160 -16.20 -15.70 -6.43
N GLN A 161 -16.72 -14.90 -7.37
CA GLN A 161 -15.98 -13.81 -8.01
C GLN A 161 -15.60 -12.72 -7.00
N GLY A 162 -16.50 -12.34 -6.09
CA GLY A 162 -16.21 -11.40 -5.02
C GLY A 162 -15.10 -11.88 -4.09
N VAL A 163 -15.13 -13.16 -3.68
CA VAL A 163 -14.06 -13.75 -2.86
C VAL A 163 -12.74 -13.79 -3.62
N LEU A 164 -12.74 -14.17 -4.90
CA LEU A 164 -11.53 -14.15 -5.74
C LEU A 164 -10.93 -12.75 -5.85
N LEU A 165 -11.77 -11.71 -5.99
CA LEU A 165 -11.30 -10.32 -6.03
C LEU A 165 -10.70 -9.88 -4.70
N VAL A 166 -11.30 -10.25 -3.57
CA VAL A 166 -10.75 -9.94 -2.24
C VAL A 166 -9.43 -10.66 -2.01
N VAL A 167 -9.32 -11.94 -2.40
CA VAL A 167 -8.06 -12.70 -2.30
C VAL A 167 -6.99 -12.09 -3.21
N LEU A 168 -7.34 -11.71 -4.45
CA LEU A 168 -6.42 -11.05 -5.37
C LEU A 168 -5.95 -9.69 -4.79
N ALA A 169 -6.86 -8.89 -4.25
CA ALA A 169 -6.53 -7.61 -3.62
C ALA A 169 -5.65 -7.78 -2.37
N GLY A 170 -5.94 -8.79 -1.55
CA GLY A 170 -5.09 -9.15 -0.41
C GLY A 170 -3.70 -9.62 -0.87
N TYR A 171 -3.63 -10.40 -1.93
CA TYR A 171 -2.37 -10.86 -2.51
C TYR A 171 -1.56 -9.72 -3.14
N THR A 172 -2.19 -8.78 -3.85
CA THR A 172 -1.50 -7.60 -4.38
C THR A 172 -1.03 -6.66 -3.27
N LEU A 173 -1.78 -6.49 -2.19
CA LEU A 173 -1.34 -5.78 -0.98
C LEU A 173 -0.16 -6.48 -0.29
N PHE A 174 -0.23 -7.81 -0.17
CA PHE A 174 0.86 -8.62 0.38
C PHE A 174 2.12 -8.50 -0.48
N LEU A 175 2.01 -8.66 -1.80
CA LEU A 175 3.11 -8.47 -2.73
C LEU A 175 3.64 -7.04 -2.70
N TRP A 176 2.78 -6.02 -2.59
CA TRP A 176 3.21 -4.63 -2.43
C TRP A 176 4.02 -4.42 -1.15
N PHE A 177 3.62 -5.03 -0.04
CA PHE A 177 4.34 -4.98 1.22
C PHE A 177 5.70 -5.70 1.14
N GLN A 178 5.74 -6.90 0.53
CA GLN A 178 6.98 -7.67 0.31
C GLN A 178 7.95 -6.94 -0.63
N LEU A 179 7.46 -6.44 -1.78
CA LEU A 179 8.27 -5.69 -2.74
C LEU A 179 8.77 -4.35 -2.17
N ARG A 180 8.00 -3.70 -1.28
CA ARG A 180 8.42 -2.49 -0.56
C ARG A 180 9.53 -2.78 0.45
N HIS A 181 9.54 -3.99 1.03
CA HIS A 181 10.59 -4.43 1.94
C HIS A 181 11.90 -4.74 1.19
N GLU A 182 11.83 -5.40 0.03
CA GLU A 182 13.02 -5.75 -0.76
C GLU A 182 13.67 -4.56 -1.50
N ARG A 183 12.89 -3.52 -1.87
CA ARG A 183 13.37 -2.42 -2.74
C ARG A 183 14.24 -1.37 -2.07
N ASN A 184 14.28 -1.27 -0.74
CA ASN A 184 15.01 -0.20 -0.07
C ASN A 184 16.29 -0.72 0.58
N ILE A 185 17.30 -1.05 -0.24
CA ILE A 185 18.67 -1.17 0.29
C ILE A 185 19.06 0.23 0.75
N HIS A 186 19.09 0.46 2.06
CA HIS A 186 19.51 1.72 2.62
C HIS A 186 20.95 2.04 2.17
N LEU A 187 21.20 3.29 1.81
CA LEU A 187 22.53 3.75 1.45
C LEU A 187 23.53 3.41 2.56
N GLY A 188 24.69 2.89 2.17
CA GLY A 188 25.71 2.36 3.07
C GLY A 188 25.53 0.88 3.49
N ALA A 189 24.38 0.24 3.23
CA ALA A 189 24.24 -1.21 3.35
C ALA A 189 24.99 -1.95 2.24
N ASP A 190 25.39 -3.19 2.51
CA ASP A 190 26.11 -4.01 1.53
C ASP A 190 25.16 -4.48 0.41
N PRO A 191 25.35 -4.01 -0.84
CA PRO A 191 24.47 -4.41 -1.94
C PRO A 191 24.67 -5.88 -2.35
N SER A 192 25.83 -6.48 -2.04
CA SER A 192 26.13 -7.88 -2.37
C SER A 192 25.43 -8.88 -1.45
N GLY A 193 25.00 -8.45 -0.26
CA GLY A 193 24.40 -9.31 0.76
C GLY A 193 25.39 -10.19 1.53
N PHE A 194 26.70 -9.93 1.41
CA PHE A 194 27.71 -10.60 2.24
C PHE A 194 27.52 -10.22 3.72
N VAL A 195 27.38 -8.93 4.00
CA VAL A 195 26.87 -8.39 5.27
C VAL A 195 25.34 -8.36 5.20
N PRO A 196 24.60 -8.97 6.16
CA PRO A 196 23.16 -8.90 6.20
C PRO A 196 22.66 -7.43 6.26
N ARG A 197 21.59 -7.13 5.53
CA ARG A 197 21.09 -5.74 5.37
C ARG A 197 20.55 -5.16 6.67
N GLU A 198 20.13 -6.02 7.58
CA GLU A 198 19.53 -5.73 8.87
C GLU A 198 20.60 -5.26 9.88
N VAL A 199 21.87 -5.56 9.63
CA VAL A 199 22.97 -5.10 10.50
C VAL A 199 22.97 -3.57 10.53
N GLY A 200 22.82 -3.01 11.72
CA GLY A 200 22.76 -1.56 11.92
C GLY A 200 21.39 -0.92 11.63
N GLN A 201 20.34 -1.70 11.36
CA GLN A 201 18.96 -1.21 11.22
C GLN A 201 18.17 -1.36 12.54
N PRO A 202 17.06 -0.61 12.74
CA PRO A 202 16.61 0.52 11.93
C PRO A 202 17.52 1.75 12.10
N LEU A 203 17.38 2.72 11.21
CA LEU A 203 18.02 4.03 11.38
C LEU A 203 17.56 4.71 12.67
N HIS A 204 18.46 5.38 13.35
CA HIS A 204 18.20 6.11 14.59
C HIS A 204 18.91 7.46 14.60
N TRP A 205 18.47 8.37 15.46
CA TRP A 205 19.18 9.62 15.70
C TRP A 205 20.41 9.35 16.54
N ALA A 206 21.59 9.60 15.96
CA ALA A 206 22.89 9.48 16.60
C ALA A 206 23.42 10.85 17.01
N LYS A 207 24.10 10.87 18.15
CA LYS A 207 24.84 12.02 18.67
C LYS A 207 26.32 11.74 18.51
N TYR A 208 27.05 12.73 18.01
CA TYR A 208 28.51 12.68 17.91
C TYR A 208 29.08 13.88 18.67
N ASN A 209 29.29 13.69 19.97
CA ASN A 209 29.90 14.68 20.85
C ASN A 209 30.94 14.00 21.75
N GLU A 210 31.76 14.80 22.43
CA GLU A 210 32.82 14.32 23.32
C GLU A 210 32.37 13.26 24.35
N GLU A 211 31.14 13.35 24.86
CA GLU A 211 30.64 12.46 25.92
C GLU A 211 30.06 11.14 25.40
N SER A 212 29.52 11.12 24.18
CA SER A 212 28.73 9.98 23.67
C SER A 212 29.38 9.20 22.54
N ASP A 213 30.36 9.78 21.84
CA ASP A 213 31.05 9.11 20.74
C ASP A 213 32.37 8.48 21.22
N PRO A 214 32.46 7.14 21.28
CA PRO A 214 33.69 6.45 21.70
C PRO A 214 34.86 6.64 20.74
N HIS A 215 34.62 7.18 19.54
CA HIS A 215 35.64 7.45 18.53
C HIS A 215 35.98 8.94 18.39
N HIS A 216 35.46 9.76 19.29
CA HIS A 216 35.73 11.20 19.29
C HIS A 216 37.21 11.50 19.58
N PHE A 217 37.82 12.37 18.76
CA PHE A 217 39.17 12.86 19.02
C PHE A 217 39.15 14.05 19.97
N ASN A 218 39.75 13.90 21.14
CA ASN A 218 39.85 14.98 22.12
C ASN A 218 40.61 16.20 21.53
N SER A 219 40.24 17.42 21.95
CA SER A 219 40.92 18.65 21.54
C SER A 219 42.44 18.67 21.80
N SER A 220 42.91 17.92 22.80
CA SER A 220 44.34 17.73 23.15
C SER A 220 45.04 16.62 22.34
N VAL A 221 44.39 16.03 21.33
CA VAL A 221 44.93 14.87 20.59
C VAL A 221 46.30 15.14 19.98
N PHE A 222 46.56 16.38 19.55
CA PHE A 222 47.84 16.77 18.94
C PHE A 222 48.88 17.31 19.93
N ASP A 223 48.59 17.36 21.24
CA ASP A 223 49.53 17.93 22.23
C ASP A 223 50.80 17.09 22.38
N THR A 224 50.69 15.76 22.26
CA THR A 224 51.81 14.82 22.38
C THR A 224 51.68 13.69 21.35
N LEU A 225 52.81 13.09 20.95
CA LEU A 225 52.82 11.88 20.13
C LEU A 225 52.10 10.71 20.81
N GLU A 226 52.19 10.62 22.15
CA GLU A 226 51.49 9.59 22.93
C GLU A 226 49.97 9.72 22.80
N ASN A 227 49.42 10.94 22.83
CA ASN A 227 47.99 11.20 22.62
C ASN A 227 47.55 10.78 21.20
N ILE A 228 48.35 11.10 20.18
CA ILE A 228 48.11 10.71 18.79
C ILE A 228 48.06 9.19 18.68
N HIS A 229 49.06 8.49 19.23
CA HIS A 229 49.14 7.03 19.20
C HIS A 229 47.99 6.38 19.96
N ALA A 230 47.64 6.90 21.13
CA ALA A 230 46.53 6.40 21.93
C ALA A 230 45.19 6.51 21.17
N ALA A 231 44.92 7.66 20.55
CA ALA A 231 43.73 7.86 19.73
C ALA A 231 43.72 6.94 18.48
N ALA A 232 44.86 6.81 17.79
CA ALA A 232 44.98 5.93 16.63
C ALA A 232 44.77 4.46 17.00
N ARG A 233 45.27 4.01 18.14
CA ARG A 233 45.17 2.61 18.61
C ARG A 233 43.73 2.14 18.76
N VAL A 234 42.85 3.00 19.29
CA VAL A 234 41.40 2.70 19.41
C VAL A 234 40.78 2.39 18.05
N ILE A 235 41.22 3.07 16.98
CA ILE A 235 40.69 2.87 15.64
C ILE A 235 41.38 1.70 14.92
N LYS A 236 42.67 1.50 15.12
CA LYS A 236 43.45 0.39 14.52
C LYS A 236 42.88 -0.98 14.88
N THR A 237 42.43 -1.16 16.13
CA THR A 237 41.83 -2.43 16.56
C THR A 237 40.55 -2.75 15.80
N MET A 238 39.75 -1.73 15.45
CA MET A 238 38.57 -1.90 14.60
C MET A 238 38.94 -2.14 13.13
N HIS A 239 39.96 -1.46 12.59
CA HIS A 239 40.41 -1.72 11.22
C HIS A 239 40.91 -3.16 11.03
N ALA A 240 41.57 -3.71 12.06
CA ALA A 240 42.05 -5.08 12.03
C ALA A 240 40.93 -6.13 11.95
N SER A 241 39.66 -5.75 12.08
CA SER A 241 38.48 -6.63 11.96
C SER A 241 38.17 -7.04 10.51
N ASN A 242 39.18 -7.51 9.78
CA ASN A 242 38.97 -8.28 8.55
C ASN A 242 38.12 -9.52 8.86
N VAL A 243 37.26 -9.87 7.91
CA VAL A 243 36.21 -10.86 8.10
C VAL A 243 36.54 -12.07 7.25
N ARG A 244 36.66 -13.25 7.87
CA ARG A 244 36.81 -14.53 7.16
C ARG A 244 35.63 -14.74 6.24
N THR A 245 35.90 -15.18 5.01
CA THR A 245 34.86 -15.40 4.00
C THR A 245 34.02 -16.63 4.33
N ASN A 246 34.63 -17.64 4.95
CA ASN A 246 34.05 -18.96 5.19
C ASN A 246 33.38 -19.55 3.94
N GLY A 247 34.00 -19.33 2.77
CA GLY A 247 33.49 -19.78 1.47
C GLY A 247 32.37 -18.92 0.88
N ARG A 248 31.85 -17.91 1.60
CA ARG A 248 30.90 -16.93 1.05
C ARG A 248 31.64 -15.92 0.17
N ARG A 249 31.08 -15.59 -0.98
CA ARG A 249 31.66 -14.62 -1.93
C ARG A 249 30.76 -13.39 -2.02
N ALA A 250 31.37 -12.22 -2.01
CA ALA A 250 30.70 -10.96 -2.31
C ALA A 250 30.79 -10.65 -3.80
N THR A 251 30.05 -9.64 -4.26
CA THR A 251 30.07 -9.13 -5.63
C THR A 251 30.24 -7.62 -5.63
N TYR A 252 30.66 -7.07 -6.77
CA TYR A 252 30.75 -5.62 -6.99
C TYR A 252 30.35 -5.29 -8.43
N MET A 253 29.94 -4.04 -8.66
CA MET A 253 29.72 -3.52 -10.01
C MET A 253 31.05 -2.99 -10.55
N ASP A 254 31.50 -3.49 -11.70
CA ASP A 254 32.70 -3.00 -12.36
C ASP A 254 32.44 -1.72 -13.20
N LEU A 255 33.48 -1.21 -13.87
CA LEU A 255 33.40 0.03 -14.65
C LEU A 255 32.64 -0.13 -15.98
N ASN A 256 32.27 -1.35 -16.37
CA ASN A 256 31.46 -1.65 -17.54
C ASN A 256 29.98 -1.90 -17.16
N ASP A 257 29.60 -1.56 -15.92
CA ASP A 257 28.28 -1.84 -15.35
C ASP A 257 27.93 -3.34 -15.31
N GLU A 258 28.95 -4.20 -15.16
CA GLU A 258 28.78 -5.64 -14.99
C GLU A 258 29.00 -6.05 -13.53
N VAL A 259 28.14 -6.94 -13.03
CA VAL A 259 28.29 -7.51 -11.70
C VAL A 259 29.35 -8.60 -11.74
N GLN A 260 30.46 -8.38 -11.04
CA GLN A 260 31.60 -9.28 -10.96
C GLN A 260 31.74 -9.89 -9.54
N PRO A 261 32.31 -11.10 -9.41
CA PRO A 261 32.69 -11.63 -8.11
C PRO A 261 33.80 -10.76 -7.50
N LEU A 262 33.63 -10.38 -6.23
CA LEU A 262 34.64 -9.60 -5.51
C LEU A 262 35.82 -10.54 -5.16
N PRO A 263 37.05 -10.25 -5.62
CA PRO A 263 38.22 -11.05 -5.28
C PRO A 263 38.48 -11.05 -3.78
N VAL A 264 38.79 -12.21 -3.23
CA VAL A 264 39.16 -12.34 -1.80
C VAL A 264 40.61 -11.96 -1.61
N TYR A 265 40.90 -11.33 -0.47
CA TYR A 265 42.26 -11.21 0.03
C TYR A 265 42.64 -12.52 0.71
N VAL A 266 43.83 -13.05 0.42
CA VAL A 266 44.35 -14.29 1.02
C VAL A 266 45.61 -13.95 1.78
N THR A 267 45.64 -14.28 3.08
CA THR A 267 46.84 -14.06 3.90
C THR A 267 47.94 -15.07 3.57
N GLU A 268 49.16 -14.81 4.05
CA GLU A 268 50.28 -15.78 3.94
C GLU A 268 49.94 -17.15 4.56
N LYS A 269 49.03 -17.17 5.54
CA LYS A 269 48.54 -18.39 6.20
C LYS A 269 47.38 -19.07 5.46
N GLY A 270 46.98 -18.53 4.31
CA GLY A 270 45.93 -19.09 3.45
C GLY A 270 44.50 -18.72 3.85
N THR A 271 44.31 -17.83 4.82
CA THR A 271 42.97 -17.42 5.25
C THR A 271 42.38 -16.45 4.23
N GLU A 272 41.21 -16.79 3.70
CA GLU A 272 40.44 -15.92 2.81
C GLU A 272 39.63 -14.89 3.62
N MET A 273 39.77 -13.62 3.30
CA MET A 273 39.11 -12.53 4.01
C MET A 273 38.56 -11.44 3.08
N TYR A 274 37.64 -10.66 3.62
CA TYR A 274 37.26 -9.35 3.11
C TYR A 274 37.44 -8.27 4.17
N THR A 275 37.78 -7.06 3.73
CA THR A 275 37.71 -5.85 4.55
C THR A 275 36.35 -5.19 4.33
N ILE A 276 35.67 -4.83 5.41
CA ILE A 276 34.40 -4.12 5.33
C ILE A 276 34.65 -2.62 5.13
N ARG A 277 33.93 -2.01 4.17
CA ARG A 277 34.15 -0.63 3.71
C ARG A 277 34.20 0.42 4.83
N ALA A 278 33.32 0.32 5.83
CA ALA A 278 33.28 1.27 6.94
C ALA A 278 34.59 1.26 7.78
N PHE A 279 35.18 0.09 8.00
CA PHE A 279 36.43 -0.05 8.73
C PHE A 279 37.64 0.43 7.91
N HIS A 280 37.60 0.26 6.58
CA HIS A 280 38.58 0.87 5.69
C HIS A 280 38.49 2.41 5.68
N GLN A 281 37.29 2.98 5.77
CA GLN A 281 37.11 4.43 5.93
C GLN A 281 37.67 4.91 7.27
N MET A 282 37.41 4.19 8.37
CA MET A 282 38.03 4.47 9.67
C MET A 282 39.56 4.35 9.63
N HIS A 283 40.11 3.42 8.84
CA HIS A 283 41.55 3.34 8.57
C HIS A 283 42.12 4.61 7.98
N CYS A 284 41.44 5.14 6.96
CA CYS A 284 41.85 6.40 6.35
C CYS A 284 41.84 7.55 7.37
N ILE A 285 40.89 7.57 8.31
CA ILE A 285 40.83 8.62 9.34
C ILE A 285 42.06 8.57 10.27
N TYR A 286 42.43 7.40 10.80
CA TYR A 286 43.59 7.34 11.71
C TYR A 286 44.93 7.51 10.98
N VAL A 287 45.02 7.11 9.70
CA VAL A 287 46.20 7.39 8.86
C VAL A 287 46.43 8.90 8.73
N LEU A 288 45.35 9.66 8.50
CA LEU A 288 45.44 11.14 8.44
C LEU A 288 45.76 11.75 9.80
N LEU A 289 45.18 11.22 10.87
CA LEU A 289 45.51 11.65 12.24
C LEU A 289 47.00 11.48 12.52
N GLU A 290 47.57 10.31 12.24
CA GLU A 290 48.99 10.05 12.44
C GLU A 290 49.84 10.91 11.48
N ASP A 291 49.52 11.00 10.20
CA ASP A 291 50.30 11.82 9.26
C ASP A 291 50.38 13.30 9.69
N ILE A 292 49.26 13.89 10.07
CA ILE A 292 49.19 15.28 10.58
C ILE A 292 49.90 15.38 11.93
N GLY A 293 49.68 14.42 12.82
CA GLY A 293 50.25 14.41 14.16
C GLY A 293 51.77 14.36 14.13
N TYR A 294 52.35 13.46 13.35
CA TYR A 294 53.79 13.35 13.19
C TYR A 294 54.40 14.65 12.63
N LYS A 295 53.77 15.25 11.61
CA LYS A 295 54.24 16.51 11.02
C LYS A 295 54.17 17.68 11.99
N THR A 296 53.11 17.76 12.80
CA THR A 296 52.95 18.79 13.85
C THR A 296 54.08 18.72 14.87
N HIS A 297 54.61 17.53 15.12
CA HIS A 297 55.74 17.28 16.03
C HIS A 297 57.11 17.24 15.32
N ASN A 298 57.22 17.78 14.10
CA ASN A 298 58.45 17.76 13.29
C ASN A 298 59.05 16.36 13.08
N LYS A 299 58.21 15.33 13.06
CA LYS A 299 58.59 13.95 12.72
C LYS A 299 58.23 13.64 11.27
N THR A 300 59.03 12.78 10.65
CA THR A 300 58.66 12.19 9.36
C THR A 300 57.46 11.27 9.56
N SER A 301 56.45 11.41 8.72
CA SER A 301 55.29 10.52 8.73
C SER A 301 55.71 9.09 8.41
N LYS A 302 55.17 8.12 9.15
CA LYS A 302 55.35 6.70 8.84
C LYS A 302 54.55 6.25 7.61
N TRP A 303 53.63 7.08 7.14
CA TRP A 303 52.80 6.83 5.95
C TRP A 303 53.44 7.44 4.71
N GLU A 304 53.58 6.63 3.68
CA GLU A 304 54.05 7.11 2.38
C GLU A 304 53.03 8.09 1.76
N GLN A 305 53.50 9.09 1.02
CA GLN A 305 52.66 10.11 0.43
C GLN A 305 51.57 9.52 -0.48
N GLY A 306 51.88 8.47 -1.25
CA GLY A 306 50.90 7.78 -2.08
C GLY A 306 49.72 7.19 -1.27
N HIS A 307 50.00 6.65 -0.08
CA HIS A 307 48.96 6.10 0.80
C HIS A 307 48.08 7.21 1.39
N VAL A 308 48.68 8.33 1.83
CA VAL A 308 47.91 9.49 2.33
C VAL A 308 46.97 10.04 1.25
N ILE A 309 47.45 10.16 0.01
CA ILE A 309 46.63 10.60 -1.13
C ILE A 309 45.50 9.61 -1.43
N HIS A 310 45.77 8.31 -1.33
CA HIS A 310 44.73 7.28 -1.45
C HIS A 310 43.64 7.48 -0.38
N CYS A 311 44.02 7.64 0.89
CA CYS A 311 43.08 7.86 1.99
C CYS A 311 42.21 9.10 1.79
N LEU A 312 42.80 10.23 1.35
CA LEU A 312 42.06 11.45 1.02
C LEU A 312 41.03 11.21 -0.09
N ASN A 313 41.42 10.50 -1.16
CA ASN A 313 40.49 10.20 -2.26
C ASN A 313 39.38 9.23 -1.85
N VAL A 314 39.66 8.24 -0.99
CA VAL A 314 38.66 7.31 -0.47
C VAL A 314 37.63 8.03 0.40
N LEU A 315 38.07 8.92 1.29
CA LEU A 315 37.16 9.70 2.12
C LEU A 315 36.34 10.69 1.28
N ARG A 316 36.96 11.37 0.31
CA ARG A 316 36.25 12.23 -0.65
C ARG A 316 35.17 11.48 -1.42
N ALA A 317 35.54 10.35 -2.04
CA ALA A 317 34.60 9.52 -2.81
C ALA A 317 33.48 8.93 -1.93
N THR A 318 33.77 8.66 -0.65
CA THR A 318 32.75 8.24 0.31
C THR A 318 31.71 9.33 0.53
N VAL A 319 32.14 10.57 0.76
CA VAL A 319 31.22 11.72 0.93
C VAL A 319 30.40 11.95 -0.33
N GLU A 320 31.02 11.91 -1.51
CA GLU A 320 30.33 12.05 -2.81
C GLU A 320 29.32 10.91 -3.04
N CYS A 321 29.67 9.67 -2.67
CA CYS A 321 28.81 8.51 -2.84
C CYS A 321 27.63 8.49 -1.85
N LEU A 322 27.86 8.91 -0.60
CA LEU A 322 26.82 8.97 0.41
C LEU A 322 25.88 10.16 0.19
N ALA A 323 26.37 11.24 -0.43
CA ALA A 323 25.59 12.42 -0.82
C ALA A 323 24.62 12.89 0.28
N ASP A 324 25.12 13.03 1.52
CA ASP A 324 24.30 13.43 2.65
C ASP A 324 23.72 14.84 2.43
N ALA A 325 22.40 14.90 2.27
CA ALA A 325 21.67 16.12 1.96
C ALA A 325 21.15 16.86 3.20
N ALA A 326 21.49 16.40 4.42
CA ALA A 326 21.05 17.05 5.65
C ALA A 326 21.62 18.48 5.77
N PRO A 327 20.78 19.51 5.96
CA PRO A 327 21.28 20.88 6.13
C PRO A 327 22.00 21.05 7.48
N ILE A 328 23.15 21.71 7.44
CA ILE A 328 23.96 22.01 8.64
C ILE A 328 23.99 23.52 8.92
N SER A 329 24.12 23.88 10.20
CA SER A 329 24.21 25.27 10.65
C SER A 329 24.94 25.37 11.99
N TYR A 330 25.06 26.59 12.51
CA TYR A 330 25.57 26.89 13.84
C TYR A 330 24.38 26.97 14.81
N VAL A 331 24.05 25.86 15.48
CA VAL A 331 22.88 25.77 16.38
C VAL A 331 22.94 26.81 17.50
N HIS A 332 24.14 27.08 18.02
CA HIS A 332 24.38 28.03 19.11
C HIS A 332 24.74 29.46 18.63
N GLY A 333 24.58 29.75 17.33
CA GLY A 333 24.88 31.04 16.73
C GLY A 333 26.21 31.06 15.98
N ARG A 334 26.31 31.93 14.96
CA ARG A 334 27.48 32.01 14.08
C ARG A 334 28.75 32.32 14.90
N ARG A 335 29.80 31.50 14.73
CA ARG A 335 31.08 31.54 15.47
C ARG A 335 31.02 31.07 16.93
N VAL A 336 29.93 30.47 17.37
CA VAL A 336 29.85 29.76 18.66
C VAL A 336 29.90 28.26 18.36
N GLY A 337 31.07 27.66 18.57
CA GLY A 337 31.36 26.29 18.15
C GLY A 337 31.59 26.15 16.64
N HIS A 338 31.53 24.91 16.16
CA HIS A 338 31.62 24.55 14.75
C HIS A 338 30.23 24.38 14.15
N ALA A 339 30.14 24.50 12.82
CA ALA A 339 28.94 24.06 12.12
C ALA A 339 28.72 22.57 12.44
N THR A 340 27.47 22.15 12.61
CA THR A 340 27.03 20.83 13.11
C THR A 340 27.02 20.61 14.62
N ASP A 341 27.71 21.43 15.43
CA ASP A 341 27.71 21.22 16.89
C ASP A 341 26.26 21.27 17.43
N GLY A 342 25.86 20.21 18.13
CA GLY A 342 24.51 20.04 18.66
C GLY A 342 23.48 19.51 17.65
N GLN A 343 23.85 19.24 16.40
CA GLN A 343 22.98 18.59 15.40
C GLN A 343 23.16 17.07 15.44
N GLN A 344 22.04 16.34 15.48
CA GLN A 344 22.02 14.89 15.37
C GLN A 344 21.94 14.47 13.90
N MET A 345 22.43 13.26 13.62
CA MET A 345 22.36 12.65 12.29
C MET A 345 21.50 11.40 12.35
N GLN A 346 20.80 11.08 11.25
CA GLN A 346 20.06 9.83 11.13
C GLN A 346 21.01 8.73 10.61
N CYS A 347 21.38 7.78 11.45
CA CYS A 347 22.47 6.84 11.19
C CYS A 347 22.04 5.38 11.37
N ARG A 348 22.74 4.49 10.66
CA ARG A 348 22.78 3.07 10.99
C ARG A 348 23.58 2.87 12.28
N ASN A 349 23.24 1.84 13.07
CA ASN A 349 23.98 1.50 14.27
C ASN A 349 25.36 0.89 13.89
N PHE A 350 26.41 1.69 14.04
CA PHE A 350 27.78 1.30 13.77
C PHE A 350 28.27 0.19 14.72
N SER A 351 27.90 0.25 16.01
CA SER A 351 28.27 -0.79 16.98
C SER A 351 27.71 -2.15 16.60
N ALA A 352 26.50 -2.22 16.04
CA ALA A 352 25.96 -3.49 15.53
C ALA A 352 26.80 -4.06 14.37
N LEU A 353 27.43 -3.21 13.56
CA LEU A 353 28.36 -3.66 12.52
C LEU A 353 29.70 -4.12 13.13
N VAL A 354 30.19 -3.43 14.16
CA VAL A 354 31.37 -3.85 14.95
C VAL A 354 31.13 -5.22 15.58
N ASP A 355 29.98 -5.44 16.22
CA ASP A 355 29.61 -6.73 16.81
C ASP A 355 29.52 -7.82 15.73
N TRP A 356 28.97 -7.49 14.57
CA TRP A 356 28.85 -8.44 13.47
C TRP A 356 30.20 -8.89 12.90
N VAL A 357 31.18 -7.99 12.75
CA VAL A 357 32.53 -8.38 12.26
C VAL A 357 33.34 -9.14 13.32
N ASN A 358 33.10 -8.88 14.60
CA ASN A 358 33.84 -9.48 15.72
C ASN A 358 33.25 -10.81 16.21
N ASP A 359 32.19 -11.30 15.58
CA ASP A 359 31.64 -12.63 15.84
C ASP A 359 32.73 -13.72 15.65
N PRO A 360 32.92 -14.65 16.61
CA PRO A 360 33.95 -15.68 16.55
C PRO A 360 33.97 -16.51 15.27
N VAL A 361 32.83 -16.69 14.60
CA VAL A 361 32.78 -17.45 13.35
C VAL A 361 33.44 -16.70 12.18
N ARG A 362 33.57 -15.37 12.28
CA ARG A 362 33.99 -14.48 11.20
C ARG A 362 35.28 -13.71 11.49
N VAL A 363 35.53 -13.39 12.76
CA VAL A 363 36.63 -12.51 13.13
C VAL A 363 37.99 -13.09 12.76
N SER A 364 38.85 -12.26 12.17
CA SER A 364 40.28 -12.53 12.11
C SER A 364 40.97 -11.80 13.26
N ARG A 365 41.81 -12.51 14.02
CA ARG A 365 42.60 -11.92 15.10
C ARG A 365 43.99 -11.55 14.59
N TRP A 366 44.51 -10.42 15.06
CA TRP A 366 45.81 -9.91 14.65
C TRP A 366 46.61 -9.51 15.88
N ASN A 367 47.90 -9.83 15.87
CA ASN A 367 48.86 -9.21 16.75
C ASN A 367 49.39 -7.96 16.05
N ILE A 368 49.15 -6.78 16.65
CA ILE A 368 49.56 -5.49 16.09
C ILE A 368 50.83 -5.06 16.80
N THR A 369 51.93 -4.97 16.07
CA THR A 369 53.19 -4.42 16.58
C THR A 369 53.33 -2.99 16.08
N GLU A 370 53.16 -2.02 16.99
CA GLU A 370 53.34 -0.60 16.71
C GLU A 370 54.83 -0.28 16.53
N LEU A 371 55.13 0.44 15.45
CA LEU A 371 56.48 0.93 15.16
C LEU A 371 56.42 2.44 14.97
N ASP A 372 57.32 3.17 15.65
CA ASP A 372 57.30 4.64 15.65
C ASP A 372 57.59 5.22 14.26
N ASP A 373 58.52 4.63 13.51
CA ASP A 373 59.04 5.19 12.26
C ASP A 373 58.80 4.28 11.04
N LYS A 374 57.96 3.26 11.20
CA LYS A 374 57.60 2.31 10.15
C LYS A 374 56.11 1.98 10.20
N PRO A 375 55.54 1.46 9.09
CA PRO A 375 54.20 0.89 9.12
C PRO A 375 54.09 -0.17 10.23
N ASP A 376 52.95 -0.19 10.91
CA ASP A 376 52.67 -1.18 11.94
C ASP A 376 52.64 -2.58 11.32
N LEU A 377 53.13 -3.58 12.05
CA LEU A 377 53.12 -4.97 11.60
C LEU A 377 51.86 -5.65 12.09
N PHE A 378 51.18 -6.37 11.19
CA PHE A 378 49.97 -7.11 11.47
C PHE A 378 50.22 -8.59 11.23
N ASP A 379 50.36 -9.35 12.32
CA ASP A 379 50.56 -10.80 12.26
C ASP A 379 49.24 -11.51 12.56
N GLU A 380 48.73 -12.29 11.61
CA GLU A 380 47.49 -13.04 11.80
C GLU A 380 47.66 -14.09 12.91
N ILE A 381 46.73 -14.11 13.86
CA ILE A 381 46.61 -15.14 14.88
C ILE A 381 45.64 -16.20 14.33
N VAL A 382 46.17 -17.39 14.03
CA VAL A 382 45.39 -18.55 13.59
C VAL A 382 45.20 -19.44 14.80
N ASP A 383 43.94 -19.62 15.20
CA ASP A 383 43.52 -20.50 16.29
C ASP A 383 43.63 -22.00 15.92
#